data_AF-A0A847CAJ2-F1
#
_entry.id   AF-A0A847CAJ2-F1
#
_cell.length_a   1.000
_cell.length_b   1.000
_cell.length_c   1.000
_cell.angle_alpha   90.00
_cell.angle_beta   90.00
_cell.angle_gamma   90.00
#
_symmetry.space_group_name_H-M   'P 1'
#
loop_
_entity.id
_entity.type
_entity.pdbx_description
1 polymer ?
#
loop_
_entity_poly.entity_id
_entity_poly.type
_entity_poly.pdbx_seq_one_letter_code
_entity_poly.pdbx_strand_id
1 'polypeptide(L)' 'SIISKCDRRELMLLVSCIYEKKTELINNGKKLASSDDEALKFAERLIEDEFSFSLGLACSEVGEYIRGRLGVVPG' A
#
# COMPACT_ATOMS: atom_id res chain seq x y z
N SER A 1 -14.02 -2.57 -12.01
CA SER A 1 -13.12 -2.84 -10.88
C SER A 1 -13.09 -1.64 -9.96
N ILE A 2 -13.04 -1.82 -8.64
CA ILE A 2 -12.87 -0.76 -7.63
C ILE A 2 -11.70 0.18 -7.99
N ILE A 3 -10.65 -0.41 -8.56
CA ILE A 3 -9.46 0.27 -9.09
C ILE A 3 -9.80 1.36 -10.13
N SER A 4 -10.85 1.20 -10.92
CA SER A 4 -11.18 2.10 -12.02
C SER A 4 -12.00 3.32 -11.59
N LYS A 5 -12.50 3.36 -10.34
CA LYS A 5 -13.30 4.48 -9.81
C LYS A 5 -12.51 5.48 -8.97
N CYS A 6 -11.26 5.16 -8.59
CA CYS A 6 -10.36 6.03 -7.85
C CYS A 6 -10.99 6.66 -6.59
N ASP A 7 -11.85 5.93 -5.86
CA ASP A 7 -12.11 6.30 -4.46
C ASP A 7 -10.91 5.83 -3.66
N ARG A 8 -10.02 6.79 -3.35
CA ARG A 8 -8.84 6.59 -2.51
C ARG A 8 -9.18 5.88 -1.20
N ARG A 9 -10.39 6.03 -0.65
CA ARG A 9 -10.81 5.30 0.55
C ARG A 9 -11.02 3.82 0.29
N GLU A 10 -11.66 3.47 -0.83
CA GLU A 10 -11.83 2.06 -1.20
C GLU A 10 -10.49 1.38 -1.49
N LEU A 11 -9.55 2.12 -2.11
CA LEU A 11 -8.18 1.64 -2.34
C LEU A 11 -7.45 1.42 -1.00
N MET A 12 -7.50 2.39 -0.08
CA MET A 12 -6.88 2.26 1.25
C MET A 12 -7.50 1.13 2.07
N LEU A 13 -8.81 0.92 1.98
CA LEU A 13 -9.51 -0.20 2.62
C LEU A 13 -9.05 -1.55 2.04
N LEU A 14 -8.92 -1.64 0.72
CA LEU A 14 -8.41 -2.83 0.04
C LEU A 14 -6.99 -3.17 0.53
N VAL A 15 -6.09 -2.18 0.52
CA VAL A 15 -4.70 -2.34 0.99
C VAL A 15 -4.68 -2.80 2.45
N SER A 16 -5.45 -2.15 3.32
CA SER A 16 -5.51 -2.50 4.76
C SER A 16 -5.99 -3.94 4.97
N CYS A 17 -7.05 -4.35 4.27
CA CYS A 17 -7.59 -5.71 4.35
C CYS A 17 -6.57 -6.76 3.90
N ILE A 18 -5.86 -6.52 2.79
CA ILE A 18 -4.84 -7.45 2.30
C ILE A 18 -3.66 -7.52 3.29
N TYR A 19 -3.25 -6.41 3.89
CA TYR A 19 -2.19 -6.38 4.90
C TYR A 19 -2.55 -7.15 6.18
N GLU A 20 -3.78 -6.98 6.67
CA GLU A 20 -4.29 -7.74 7.81
C GLU A 20 -4.28 -9.24 7.49
N LYS A 21 -4.77 -9.62 6.29
CA LYS A 21 -4.79 -11.02 5.86
C LYS A 21 -3.39 -11.60 5.72
N LYS A 22 -2.46 -10.84 5.17
CA LYS A 22 -1.05 -11.23 5.04
C LYS A 22 -0.42 -11.49 6.40
N THR A 23 -0.66 -10.60 7.36
CA THR A 23 -0.17 -10.74 8.74
C THR A 23 -0.73 -11.99 9.41
N GLU A 24 -2.04 -12.22 9.29
CA GLU A 24 -2.71 -13.43 9.81
C GLU A 24 -2.11 -14.72 9.21
N LEU A 25 -1.89 -14.75 7.89
CA LEU A 25 -1.33 -15.91 7.22
C LEU A 25 0.11 -16.18 7.62
N ILE A 26 0.96 -15.14 7.69
CA ILE A 26 2.36 -15.27 8.10
C ILE A 26 2.45 -15.83 9.53
N ASN A 27 1.62 -15.32 10.45
CA ASN A 27 1.56 -15.83 11.83
C ASN A 27 1.13 -17.30 11.90
N ASN A 28 0.41 -17.78 10.89
CA ASN A 28 -0.02 -19.17 10.74
C ASN A 28 0.90 -20.01 9.83
N GLY A 29 2.08 -19.50 9.46
CA GLY A 29 3.05 -20.19 8.59
C GLY A 29 2.61 -20.31 7.11
N LYS A 30 1.62 -19.55 6.69
CA LYS A 30 1.07 -19.53 5.32
C LYS A 30 1.48 -18.26 4.58
N LYS A 31 1.37 -18.30 3.26
CA LYS A 31 1.63 -17.15 2.37
C LYS A 31 0.32 -16.65 1.77
N LEU A 32 0.32 -15.38 1.39
CA LEU A 32 -0.75 -14.75 0.64
C LEU A 32 -0.90 -15.43 -0.74
N ALA A 33 -2.11 -15.42 -1.31
CA ALA A 33 -2.32 -15.90 -2.66
C ALA A 33 -1.65 -14.95 -3.67
N SER A 34 -1.11 -15.48 -4.76
CA SER A 34 -0.42 -14.66 -5.78
C SER A 34 -1.29 -13.53 -6.34
N SER A 35 -2.60 -13.75 -6.47
CA SER A 35 -3.55 -12.73 -6.92
C SER A 35 -3.63 -11.54 -5.96
N ASP A 36 -3.60 -11.81 -4.65
CA ASP A 36 -3.70 -10.79 -3.62
C ASP A 36 -2.36 -10.05 -3.47
N ASP A 37 -1.22 -10.74 -3.63
CA ASP A 37 0.11 -10.11 -3.66
C ASP A 37 0.23 -9.16 -4.86
N GLU A 38 -0.23 -9.55 -6.05
CA GLU A 38 -0.24 -8.67 -7.22
C GLU A 38 -1.21 -7.49 -7.06
N ALA A 39 -2.39 -7.72 -6.47
CA ALA A 39 -3.33 -6.64 -6.15
C ALA A 39 -2.73 -5.65 -5.14
N LEU A 40 -2.01 -6.14 -4.13
CA LEU A 40 -1.34 -5.31 -3.13
C LEU A 40 -0.26 -4.44 -3.78
N LYS A 41 0.66 -5.04 -4.54
CA LYS A 41 1.73 -4.29 -5.23
C LYS A 41 1.17 -3.22 -6.15
N PHE A 42 0.09 -3.55 -6.89
CA PHE A 42 -0.55 -2.59 -7.77
C PHE A 42 -1.15 -1.41 -6.99
N ALA A 43 -1.82 -1.70 -5.87
CA ALA A 43 -2.42 -0.66 -5.02
C ALA A 43 -1.36 0.22 -4.35
N GLU A 44 -0.26 -0.36 -3.84
CA GLU A 44 0.89 0.37 -3.30
C GLU A 44 1.50 1.29 -4.34
N ARG A 45 1.70 0.76 -5.57
CA ARG A 45 2.27 1.55 -6.66
C ARG A 45 1.38 2.74 -7.04
N LEU A 46 0.07 2.53 -7.09
CA LEU A 46 -0.89 3.60 -7.39
C LEU A 46 -0.83 4.71 -6.33
N ILE A 47 -0.73 4.33 -5.05
CA ILE A 47 -0.56 5.29 -3.94
C ILE A 47 0.76 6.05 -4.09
N GLU A 48 1.89 5.35 -4.32
CA GLU A 48 3.19 5.98 -4.53
C GLU A 48 3.17 6.99 -5.69
N ASP A 49 2.58 6.61 -6.82
CA ASP A 49 2.50 7.45 -8.00
C ASP A 49 1.60 8.69 -7.76
N GLU A 50 0.50 8.56 -7.01
CA GLU A 50 -0.35 9.69 -6.63
C GLU A 50 0.38 10.69 -5.71
N PHE A 51 1.13 10.20 -4.73
CA PHE A 51 1.93 11.04 -3.82
C PHE A 51 3.08 11.71 -4.57
N SER A 52 3.81 10.95 -5.39
CA SER A 52 4.88 11.43 -6.27
C SER A 52 4.39 12.59 -7.14
N PHE A 53 3.28 12.40 -7.84
CA PHE A 53 2.67 13.43 -8.68
C PHE A 53 2.24 14.67 -7.88
N SER A 54 1.54 14.47 -6.75
CA SER A 54 0.95 15.56 -5.98
C SER A 54 1.98 16.40 -5.22
N LEU A 55 3.10 15.80 -4.82
CA LEU A 55 4.14 16.42 -4.00
C LEU A 55 5.41 16.75 -4.79
N GLY A 56 5.53 16.32 -6.05
CA GLY A 56 6.74 16.47 -6.85
C GLY A 56 7.92 15.67 -6.30
N LEU A 57 7.66 14.54 -5.63
CA LEU A 57 8.67 13.65 -5.06
C LEU A 57 8.97 12.50 -6.02
N ALA A 58 10.16 11.91 -5.95
CA ALA A 58 10.38 10.61 -6.58
C ALA A 58 9.59 9.52 -5.83
N CYS A 59 9.11 8.48 -6.54
CA CYS A 59 8.35 7.39 -5.89
C CYS A 59 9.17 6.72 -4.74
N SER A 60 10.50 6.66 -4.87
CA SER A 60 11.40 6.15 -3.82
C SER A 60 11.41 7.01 -2.55
N GLU A 61 11.09 8.30 -2.64
CA GLU A 61 11.08 9.25 -1.52
C GLU A 61 9.71 9.27 -0.81
N VAL A 62 8.65 8.77 -1.45
CA VAL A 62 7.28 8.78 -0.89
C VAL A 62 7.22 8.02 0.44
N GLY A 63 7.87 6.87 0.52
CA GLY A 63 7.89 6.06 1.74
C GLY A 63 8.55 6.78 2.91
N GLU A 64 9.67 7.46 2.68
CA GLU A 64 10.35 8.27 3.70
C GLU A 64 9.53 9.49 4.11
N TYR A 65 8.93 10.17 3.13
CA TYR A 65 8.04 11.30 3.38
C TYR A 65 6.88 10.92 4.30
N ILE A 66 6.16 9.84 3.99
CA ILE A 66 5.01 9.39 4.78
C ILE A 66 5.44 9.06 6.22
N ARG A 67 6.55 8.31 6.39
CA ARG A 67 7.08 7.96 7.72
C ARG A 67 7.46 9.19 8.53
N GLY A 68 8.13 10.17 7.92
CA GLY A 68 8.47 11.43 8.54
C GLY A 68 7.25 12.22 9.01
N ARG A 69 6.16 12.22 8.20
CA ARG A 69 4.89 12.86 8.58
C ARG A 69 4.15 12.15 9.69
N LEU A 70 4.30 10.82 9.80
CA LEU A 70 3.67 10.00 10.84
C LEU A 70 4.53 9.89 12.11
N GLY A 71 5.76 10.41 12.12
CA GLY A 71 6.69 10.26 13.25
C GLY A 71 7.18 8.82 13.45
N VAL A 72 7.09 7.97 12.42
CA VAL A 72 7.56 6.58 12.47
C VAL A 72 9.03 6.57 12.05
N VAL A 73 9.93 6.36 13.02
CA VAL A 73 11.37 6.24 12.77
C VAL A 73 11.65 4.88 12.10
N PRO A 74 12.54 4.77 11.08
CA PRO A 74 12.94 3.47 10.56
C PRO A 74 13.55 2.62 11.68
N GLY A 75 13.06 1.38 11.83
CA GLY A 75 13.69 0.34 12.64
C GLY A 75 14.74 -0.42 11.85
#